data_AF-M0C0A0-F1
#
_entry.id   AF-M0C0A0-F1
#
_cell.length_a   1.000
_cell.length_b   1.000
_cell.length_c   1.000
_cell.angle_alpha   90.00
_cell.angle_beta   90.00
_cell.angle_gamma   90.00
#
_symmetry.space_group_name_H-M   'P 1'
#
loop_
_entity.id
_entity.type
_entity.pdbx_description
1 polymer ?
#
loop_
_entity_poly.entity_id
_entity_poly.type
_entity_poly.pdbx_seq_one_letter_code
_entity_poly.pdbx_strand_id
1 'polypeptide(L)'
;MSVEEHFTETHPARIQVALTNTLETPVSLSSGITPPFTSYLSGSQSDENRLVLVPDVSEDESPLDWIGEPDPIPTSTENGCWNVAQDVEIEDIGLVIELDQGETSSQQYDVYGYQNDSCPSSGAYQFEDTMKIYNGQPSNDTPEYEVALGFTVTLDEDQSLSVEKEDPTVKTTKD
;
A
#
# COMPACT_ATOMS: atom_id res chain seq x y z
N MET A 1 -5.74 -8.20 -5.81
CA MET A 1 -5.15 -6.95 -6.34
C MET A 1 -5.52 -6.81 -7.78
N SER A 2 -5.81 -5.59 -8.19
CA SER A 2 -6.20 -5.22 -9.55
C SER A 2 -5.74 -3.81 -9.87
N VAL A 3 -5.52 -3.55 -11.15
CA VAL A 3 -5.44 -2.18 -11.68
C VAL A 3 -6.87 -1.76 -12.00
N GLU A 4 -7.30 -0.66 -11.40
CA GLU A 4 -8.63 -0.09 -11.64
C GLU A 4 -8.56 0.94 -12.78
N GLU A 5 -7.51 1.78 -12.78
CA GLU A 5 -7.28 2.81 -13.79
C GLU A 5 -5.80 2.93 -14.12
N HIS A 6 -5.48 3.26 -15.37
CA HIS A 6 -4.13 3.58 -15.81
C HIS A 6 -3.85 5.08 -15.74
N PHE A 7 -2.58 5.47 -15.86
CA PHE A 7 -2.19 6.86 -15.95
C PHE A 7 -2.85 7.56 -17.15
N THR A 8 -3.34 8.77 -16.93
CA THR A 8 -3.80 9.66 -18.00
C THR A 8 -3.28 11.08 -17.76
N GLU A 9 -3.52 12.01 -18.68
CA GLU A 9 -3.21 13.43 -18.45
C GLU A 9 -4.05 14.06 -17.32
N THR A 10 -5.16 13.40 -16.93
CA THR A 10 -6.15 13.96 -16.01
C THR A 10 -6.17 13.32 -14.63
N HIS A 11 -5.61 12.13 -14.48
CA HIS A 11 -5.52 11.45 -13.19
C HIS A 11 -4.35 10.46 -13.15
N PRO A 12 -3.80 10.16 -11.95
CA PRO A 12 -2.84 9.09 -11.75
C PRO A 12 -3.47 7.72 -12.07
N ALA A 13 -2.63 6.69 -12.12
CA ALA A 13 -3.14 5.32 -12.12
C ALA A 13 -3.66 4.95 -10.73
N ARG A 14 -4.60 4.00 -10.70
CA ARG A 14 -5.25 3.55 -9.48
C ARG A 14 -5.22 2.03 -9.38
N ILE A 15 -4.85 1.53 -8.21
CA ILE A 15 -4.86 0.10 -7.90
C ILE A 15 -5.76 -0.18 -6.70
N GLN A 16 -6.26 -1.41 -6.61
CA GLN A 16 -6.99 -1.89 -5.45
C GLN A 16 -6.26 -3.06 -4.81
N VAL A 17 -6.05 -2.97 -3.50
CA VAL A 17 -5.57 -4.07 -2.65
C VAL A 17 -6.73 -4.61 -1.84
N ALA A 18 -6.83 -5.93 -1.74
CA ALA A 18 -7.89 -6.61 -1.02
C ALA A 18 -7.34 -7.83 -0.28
N LEU A 19 -7.78 -8.01 0.96
CA LEU A 19 -7.48 -9.15 1.81
C LEU A 19 -8.78 -9.80 2.26
N THR A 20 -8.94 -11.10 1.96
CA THR A 20 -10.14 -11.87 2.30
C THR A 20 -9.80 -12.92 3.34
N ASN A 21 -10.60 -12.99 4.41
CA ASN A 21 -10.52 -14.10 5.34
C ASN A 21 -11.15 -15.35 4.70
N THR A 22 -10.31 -16.34 4.38
CA THR A 22 -10.75 -17.62 3.79
C THR A 22 -10.88 -18.74 4.82
N LEU A 23 -10.60 -18.46 6.10
CA LEU A 23 -10.74 -19.40 7.20
C LEU A 23 -12.20 -19.51 7.63
N GLU A 24 -12.51 -20.59 8.36
CA GLU A 24 -13.83 -20.81 8.96
C GLU A 24 -14.06 -20.02 10.26
N THR A 25 -13.02 -19.33 10.75
CA THR A 25 -13.07 -18.54 11.99
C THR A 25 -12.73 -17.08 11.73
N PRO A 26 -13.28 -16.14 12.52
CA PRO A 26 -12.89 -14.74 12.46
C PRO A 26 -11.40 -14.56 12.73
N VAL A 27 -10.78 -13.60 12.06
CA VAL A 27 -9.38 -13.21 12.28
C VAL A 27 -9.30 -11.74 12.61
N SER A 28 -8.44 -11.38 13.57
CA SER A 28 -8.09 -9.99 13.81
C SER A 28 -6.78 -9.67 13.10
N LEU A 29 -6.78 -8.63 12.29
CA LEU A 29 -5.62 -8.08 11.62
C LEU A 29 -5.15 -6.83 12.36
N SER A 30 -3.92 -6.84 12.85
CA SER A 30 -3.22 -5.65 13.34
C SER A 30 -2.34 -5.10 12.22
N SER A 31 -2.68 -3.91 11.74
CA SER A 31 -2.06 -3.22 10.59
C SER A 31 -1.95 -1.72 10.92
N GLY A 32 -1.45 -0.89 10.00
CA GLY A 32 -1.54 0.57 10.10
C GLY A 32 -2.96 1.10 9.84
N ILE A 33 -3.07 2.42 9.59
CA ILE A 33 -4.36 3.13 9.52
C ILE A 33 -5.22 2.74 8.29
N THR A 34 -4.60 2.37 7.15
CA THR A 34 -5.34 2.04 5.92
C THR A 34 -5.17 0.55 5.55
N PRO A 35 -5.79 -0.38 6.28
CA PRO A 35 -5.72 -1.79 5.97
C PRO A 35 -6.36 -2.08 4.59
N PRO A 36 -5.94 -3.14 3.88
CA PRO A 36 -5.13 -4.23 4.41
C PRO A 36 -3.62 -4.08 4.15
N PHE A 37 -3.15 -2.98 3.57
CA PHE A 37 -1.73 -2.79 3.22
C PHE A 37 -1.27 -1.39 3.60
N THR A 38 -0.17 -1.32 4.34
CA THR A 38 0.25 -0.10 5.04
C THR A 38 1.70 0.28 4.79
N SER A 39 2.30 -0.35 3.79
CA SER A 39 3.61 0.03 3.24
C SER A 39 3.40 0.84 1.95
N TYR A 40 3.65 2.15 2.00
CA TYR A 40 3.25 3.04 0.90
C TYR A 40 4.35 3.31 -0.12
N LEU A 41 5.58 2.89 0.11
CA LEU A 41 6.71 3.18 -0.77
C LEU A 41 7.32 1.90 -1.33
N SER A 42 7.60 1.88 -2.63
CA SER A 42 8.23 0.73 -3.27
C SER A 42 9.71 0.63 -2.91
N GLY A 43 10.23 -0.58 -2.87
CA GLY A 43 11.66 -0.86 -2.74
C GLY A 43 12.26 -0.34 -1.43
N SER A 44 13.59 -0.25 -1.42
CA SER A 44 14.38 0.23 -0.31
C SER A 44 14.51 1.76 -0.30
N GLN A 45 14.89 2.33 0.85
CA GLN A 45 15.18 3.78 0.94
C GLN A 45 16.38 4.22 0.08
N SER A 46 17.23 3.28 -0.36
CA SER A 46 18.39 3.59 -1.22
C SER A 46 18.04 3.62 -2.71
N ASP A 47 16.84 3.25 -3.11
CA ASP A 47 16.44 3.23 -4.51
C ASP A 47 16.10 4.65 -4.99
N GLU A 48 16.74 5.08 -6.08
CA GLU A 48 16.57 6.44 -6.63
C GLU A 48 15.27 6.59 -7.44
N ASN A 49 14.64 5.49 -7.84
CA ASN A 49 13.41 5.48 -8.61
C ASN A 49 12.38 4.63 -7.87
N ARG A 50 11.42 5.31 -7.23
CA ARG A 50 10.41 4.68 -6.39
C ARG A 50 9.02 5.16 -6.79
N LEU A 51 8.03 4.34 -6.46
CA LEU A 51 6.63 4.69 -6.48
C LEU A 51 6.13 4.88 -5.05
N VAL A 52 5.16 5.77 -4.90
CA VAL A 52 4.38 5.97 -3.68
C VAL A 52 2.90 5.64 -3.96
N LEU A 53 2.27 4.99 -2.99
CA LEU A 53 0.85 4.66 -2.96
C LEU A 53 0.15 5.63 -2.02
N VAL A 54 -0.69 6.48 -2.57
CA VAL A 54 -1.50 7.41 -1.77
C VAL A 54 -2.86 6.77 -1.55
N PRO A 55 -3.23 6.40 -0.31
CA PRO A 55 -4.51 5.76 -0.05
C PRO A 55 -5.67 6.71 -0.35
N ASP A 56 -6.73 6.18 -0.97
CA ASP A 56 -8.00 6.90 -1.20
C ASP A 56 -8.79 7.00 0.12
N VAL A 57 -8.37 7.95 0.97
CA VAL A 57 -8.97 8.31 2.25
C VAL A 57 -9.04 9.83 2.39
N SER A 58 -9.77 10.33 3.38
CA SER A 58 -9.80 11.77 3.68
C SER A 58 -8.42 12.24 4.19
N GLU A 59 -8.13 13.54 4.04
CA GLU A 59 -6.84 14.11 4.48
C GLU A 59 -6.60 13.90 5.99
N ASP A 60 -7.66 13.96 6.81
CA ASP A 60 -7.59 13.72 8.26
C ASP A 60 -7.42 12.25 8.65
N GLU A 61 -7.62 11.33 7.71
CA GLU A 61 -7.40 9.89 7.88
C GLU A 61 -6.13 9.39 7.16
N SER A 62 -5.45 10.27 6.44
CA SER A 62 -4.25 9.93 5.68
C SER A 62 -3.11 9.52 6.62
N PRO A 63 -2.47 8.36 6.40
CA PRO A 63 -1.27 7.94 7.13
C PRO A 63 0.00 8.62 6.61
N LEU A 64 -0.11 9.45 5.57
CA LEU A 64 0.98 10.13 4.90
C LEU A 64 1.05 11.57 5.38
N ASP A 65 2.05 11.89 6.22
CA ASP A 65 2.37 13.25 6.64
C ASP A 65 3.47 13.82 5.73
N TRP A 66 3.09 14.72 4.84
CA TRP A 66 3.99 15.24 3.82
C TRP A 66 4.84 16.38 4.35
N ILE A 67 6.15 16.27 4.14
CA ILE A 67 7.11 17.25 4.64
C ILE A 67 7.25 18.39 3.64
N GLY A 68 6.98 19.62 4.07
CA GLY A 68 7.33 20.84 3.34
C GLY A 68 6.13 21.69 2.95
N GLU A 69 5.81 21.72 1.65
CA GLU A 69 4.77 22.61 1.12
C GLU A 69 3.34 22.11 1.40
N PRO A 70 2.38 23.03 1.56
CA PRO A 70 0.96 22.67 1.55
C PRO A 70 0.58 22.14 0.16
N ASP A 71 -0.31 21.14 0.11
CA ASP A 71 -0.81 20.48 -1.11
C ASP A 71 0.26 19.69 -1.91
N PRO A 72 0.86 18.65 -1.31
CA PRO A 72 1.95 17.85 -1.89
C PRO A 72 1.49 16.92 -3.03
N ILE A 73 0.19 16.61 -3.08
CA ILE A 73 -0.38 15.75 -4.11
C ILE A 73 -0.66 16.60 -5.37
N PRO A 74 -0.03 16.29 -6.51
CA PRO A 74 -0.23 17.06 -7.73
C PRO A 74 -1.68 16.94 -8.20
N THR A 75 -2.23 18.04 -8.72
CA THR A 75 -3.57 18.07 -9.37
C THR A 75 -3.48 18.05 -10.90
N SER A 76 -2.28 18.06 -11.45
CA SER A 76 -1.98 17.96 -12.88
C SER A 76 -0.61 17.32 -13.08
N THR A 77 -0.39 16.69 -14.24
CA THR A 77 0.92 16.13 -14.58
C THR A 77 1.99 17.21 -14.71
N GLU A 78 3.19 16.95 -14.18
CA GLU A 78 4.39 17.72 -14.44
C GLU A 78 5.29 16.96 -15.42
N ASN A 79 5.71 17.60 -16.51
CA ASN A 79 6.45 16.94 -17.60
C ASN A 79 5.77 15.67 -18.13
N GLY A 80 4.43 15.62 -18.05
CA GLY A 80 3.62 14.48 -18.49
C GLY A 80 3.51 13.34 -17.47
N CYS A 81 3.94 13.53 -16.22
CA CYS A 81 3.94 12.50 -15.19
C CYS A 81 3.32 12.94 -13.87
N TRP A 82 2.74 11.97 -13.17
CA TRP A 82 2.20 12.12 -11.82
C TRP A 82 3.29 11.80 -10.81
N ASN A 83 3.94 12.84 -10.30
CA ASN A 83 5.02 12.73 -9.33
C ASN A 83 4.69 13.54 -8.09
N VAL A 84 5.00 12.99 -6.93
CA VAL A 84 5.07 13.77 -5.70
C VAL A 84 6.53 14.16 -5.48
N ALA A 85 6.79 15.47 -5.37
CA ALA A 85 8.13 16.00 -5.16
C ALA A 85 8.54 15.98 -3.67
N GLN A 86 7.56 15.99 -2.77
CA GLN A 86 7.82 16.10 -1.34
C GLN A 86 8.13 14.75 -0.70
N ASP A 87 8.94 14.81 0.36
CA ASP A 87 9.20 13.67 1.24
C ASP A 87 7.96 13.39 2.10
N VAL A 88 7.83 12.16 2.58
CA VAL A 88 6.69 11.73 3.40
C VAL A 88 7.15 11.01 4.65
N GLU A 89 6.63 11.43 5.80
CA GLU A 89 6.66 10.65 7.03
C GLU A 89 5.40 9.78 7.07
N ILE A 90 5.59 8.48 7.33
CA ILE A 90 4.48 7.54 7.43
C ILE A 90 4.13 7.38 8.91
N GLU A 91 2.90 7.71 9.28
CA GLU A 91 2.45 7.57 10.65
C GLU A 91 2.36 6.09 11.05
N ASP A 92 3.07 5.72 12.12
CA ASP A 92 3.04 4.38 12.70
C ASP A 92 1.90 4.25 13.73
N ILE A 93 0.66 4.49 13.26
CA ILE A 93 -0.54 4.29 14.07
C ILE A 93 -1.17 2.95 13.68
N GLY A 94 -1.15 2.02 14.63
CA GLY A 94 -1.76 0.71 14.46
C GLY A 94 -3.27 0.70 14.67
N LEU A 95 -3.98 -0.01 13.81
CA LEU A 95 -5.39 -0.38 13.97
C LEU A 95 -5.53 -1.91 14.01
N VAL A 96 -6.55 -2.37 14.75
CA VAL A 96 -6.99 -3.76 14.73
C VAL A 96 -8.36 -3.83 14.09
N ILE A 97 -8.48 -4.54 12.98
CA ILE A 97 -9.75 -4.85 12.33
C ILE A 97 -10.07 -6.34 12.50
N GLU A 98 -11.34 -6.67 12.69
CA GLU A 98 -11.81 -8.06 12.65
C GLU A 98 -12.37 -8.34 11.26
N LEU A 99 -12.07 -9.53 10.73
CA LEU A 99 -12.62 -10.04 9.48
C LEU A 99 -13.34 -11.36 9.76
N ASP A 100 -14.66 -11.35 9.59
CA ASP A 100 -15.49 -12.56 9.63
C ASP A 100 -15.14 -13.53 8.50
N GLN A 101 -15.66 -14.76 8.57
CA GLN A 101 -15.50 -15.75 7.50
C GLN A 101 -16.00 -15.20 6.16
N GLY A 102 -15.11 -15.15 5.17
CA GLY A 102 -15.40 -14.65 3.82
C GLY A 102 -15.44 -13.13 3.70
N GLU A 103 -15.27 -12.40 4.81
CA GLU A 103 -15.19 -10.94 4.78
C GLU A 103 -13.89 -10.50 4.09
N THR A 104 -13.98 -9.35 3.42
CA THR A 104 -12.88 -8.75 2.68
C THR A 104 -12.68 -7.31 3.12
N SER A 105 -11.47 -6.98 3.56
CA SER A 105 -11.01 -5.60 3.65
C SER A 105 -10.39 -5.20 2.32
N SER A 106 -10.64 -3.97 1.86
CA SER A 106 -10.11 -3.45 0.61
C SER A 106 -9.77 -1.97 0.74
N GLN A 107 -8.69 -1.56 0.08
CA GLN A 107 -8.24 -0.18 -0.01
C GLN A 107 -7.79 0.13 -1.43
N GLN A 108 -8.14 1.32 -1.91
CA GLN A 108 -7.66 1.85 -3.19
C GLN A 108 -6.48 2.78 -2.94
N TYR A 109 -5.55 2.80 -3.90
CA TYR A 109 -4.38 3.67 -3.88
C TYR A 109 -4.19 4.30 -5.25
N ASP A 110 -3.97 5.61 -5.24
CA ASP A 110 -3.43 6.31 -6.39
C ASP A 110 -1.91 6.14 -6.40
N VAL A 111 -1.36 5.85 -7.58
CA VAL A 111 0.06 5.55 -7.77
C VAL A 111 0.75 6.79 -8.31
N TYR A 112 1.83 7.21 -7.66
CA TYR A 112 2.66 8.32 -8.11
C TYR A 112 4.13 7.92 -8.14
N GLY A 113 4.92 8.60 -8.97
CA GLY A 113 6.35 8.62 -8.78
C GLY A 113 6.73 9.37 -7.50
N TYR A 114 7.74 8.87 -6.79
CA TYR A 114 8.20 9.45 -5.55
C TYR A 114 9.53 10.17 -5.72
N GLN A 115 9.53 11.48 -5.45
CA GLN A 115 10.72 12.36 -5.50
C GLN A 115 11.50 12.28 -6.83
N ASN A 116 10.79 12.04 -7.93
CA ASN A 116 11.40 11.96 -9.24
C ASN A 116 11.32 13.32 -9.97
N ASP A 117 12.46 13.83 -10.44
CA ASP A 117 12.52 15.00 -11.34
C ASP A 117 11.95 14.71 -12.74
N SER A 118 11.83 13.42 -13.08
CA SER A 118 11.33 12.92 -14.35
C SER A 118 10.30 11.83 -14.13
N CYS A 119 9.72 11.31 -15.21
CA CYS A 119 8.80 10.18 -15.11
C CYS A 119 9.48 8.96 -14.45
N PRO A 120 8.75 8.19 -13.61
CA PRO A 120 9.24 6.90 -13.14
C PRO A 120 9.65 6.04 -14.34
N SER A 121 10.84 5.43 -14.26
CA SER A 121 11.32 4.59 -15.37
C SER A 121 10.52 3.29 -15.44
N SER A 122 10.30 2.77 -16.64
CA SER A 122 9.68 1.45 -16.82
C SER A 122 10.44 0.38 -16.01
N GLY A 123 9.72 -0.50 -15.33
CA GLY A 123 10.32 -1.49 -14.45
C GLY A 123 9.36 -2.09 -13.44
N ALA A 124 9.89 -2.99 -12.62
CA ALA A 124 9.18 -3.62 -11.52
C ALA A 124 9.47 -2.90 -10.21
N TYR A 125 8.40 -2.53 -9.50
CA TYR A 125 8.41 -1.83 -8.23
C TYR A 125 7.76 -2.71 -7.17
N GLN A 126 8.58 -3.22 -6.25
CA GLN A 126 8.13 -4.15 -5.22
C GLN A 126 7.63 -3.39 -3.99
N PHE A 127 6.50 -3.81 -3.45
CA PHE A 127 5.93 -3.34 -2.19
C PHE A 127 5.82 -4.52 -1.23
N GLU A 128 6.34 -4.37 -0.02
CA GLU A 128 6.32 -5.38 1.02
C GLU A 128 5.78 -4.78 2.32
N ASP A 129 4.88 -5.51 2.99
CA ASP A 129 4.32 -5.15 4.28
C ASP A 129 4.31 -6.37 5.21
N THR A 130 4.48 -6.14 6.50
CA THR A 130 4.44 -7.18 7.52
C THR A 130 3.40 -6.82 8.57
N MET A 131 2.44 -7.72 8.76
CA MET A 131 1.32 -7.52 9.66
C MET A 131 1.18 -8.68 10.64
N LYS A 132 0.45 -8.42 11.73
CA LYS A 132 0.15 -9.44 12.74
C LYS A 132 -1.30 -9.89 12.61
N ILE A 133 -1.50 -11.20 12.63
CA ILE A 133 -2.82 -11.83 12.58
C ILE A 133 -3.03 -12.62 13.87
N TYR A 134 -4.24 -12.52 14.41
CA TYR A 134 -4.73 -13.26 15.57
C TYR A 134 -5.95 -14.07 15.17
N ASN A 135 -6.09 -15.28 15.73
CA ASN A 135 -7.31 -16.06 15.55
C ASN A 135 -8.35 -15.63 16.59
N GLY A 136 -9.43 -15.00 16.13
CA GLY A 136 -10.38 -14.28 16.99
C GLY A 136 -9.80 -13.00 17.60
N GLN A 137 -10.38 -12.57 18.72
CA GLN A 137 -10.04 -11.30 19.36
C GLN A 137 -8.68 -11.39 20.10
N PRO A 138 -7.77 -10.41 19.97
CA PRO A 138 -6.45 -10.48 20.59
C PRO A 138 -6.54 -10.50 22.12
N SER A 139 -5.82 -11.44 22.74
CA SER A 139 -5.57 -11.51 24.18
C SER A 139 -4.17 -12.06 24.45
N ASN A 140 -3.68 -11.95 25.69
CA ASN A 140 -2.33 -12.41 26.05
C ASN A 140 -2.07 -13.89 25.73
N ASP A 141 -3.12 -14.71 25.63
CA ASP A 141 -3.04 -16.14 25.36
C ASP A 141 -3.37 -16.49 23.89
N THR A 142 -3.65 -15.49 23.04
CA THR A 142 -4.00 -15.72 21.63
C THR A 142 -2.73 -15.88 20.81
N PRO A 143 -2.57 -16.98 20.04
CA PRO A 143 -1.44 -17.15 19.16
C PRO A 143 -1.32 -15.99 18.17
N GLU A 144 -0.13 -15.43 18.07
CA GLU A 144 0.22 -14.39 17.11
C GLU A 144 0.89 -15.03 15.89
N TYR A 145 0.49 -14.56 14.71
CA TYR A 145 1.11 -14.93 13.45
C TYR A 145 1.60 -13.67 12.76
N GLU A 146 2.86 -13.67 12.36
CA GLU A 146 3.42 -12.65 11.48
C GLU A 146 3.17 -13.09 10.04
N VAL A 147 2.59 -12.19 9.24
CA VAL A 147 2.32 -12.41 7.82
C VAL A 147 3.02 -11.32 7.02
N ALA A 148 3.91 -11.74 6.14
CA ALA A 148 4.48 -10.88 5.11
C ALA A 148 3.61 -10.94 3.86
N LEU A 149 3.11 -9.77 3.44
CA LEU A 149 2.41 -9.58 2.18
C LEU A 149 3.33 -8.81 1.23
N GLY A 150 3.30 -9.17 -0.05
CA GLY A 150 4.05 -8.49 -1.08
C GLY A 150 3.29 -8.41 -2.37
N PHE A 151 3.59 -7.38 -3.16
CA PHE A 151 3.18 -7.31 -4.56
C PHE A 151 4.13 -6.45 -5.37
N THR A 152 4.12 -6.69 -6.66
CA THR A 152 4.91 -5.93 -7.63
C THR A 152 3.98 -5.14 -8.54
N VAL A 153 4.25 -3.84 -8.65
CA VAL A 153 3.69 -2.98 -9.70
C VAL A 153 4.70 -2.94 -10.83
N THR A 154 4.30 -3.33 -12.04
CA THR A 154 5.14 -3.19 -13.24
C THR A 154 4.64 -2.02 -14.06
N LEU A 155 5.53 -1.09 -14.35
CA LEU A 155 5.32 0.04 -15.25
C LEU A 155 5.95 -0.26 -16.61
N ASP A 156 5.12 -0.32 -17.65
CA ASP A 156 5.56 -0.54 -19.02
C ASP A 156 6.04 0.77 -19.68
N GLU A 157 6.74 0.66 -20.83
CA GLU A 157 7.27 1.84 -21.55
C GLU A 157 6.17 2.81 -22.03
N ASP A 158 4.94 2.31 -22.21
CA ASP A 158 3.77 3.09 -22.59
C ASP A 158 3.00 3.67 -21.39
N GLN A 159 3.57 3.55 -20.19
CA GLN A 159 2.96 3.92 -18.91
C GLN A 159 1.70 3.13 -18.53
N SER A 160 1.44 2.00 -19.18
CA SER A 160 0.47 1.05 -18.64
C SER A 160 1.02 0.38 -17.37
N LEU A 161 0.11 -0.04 -16.51
CA LEU A 161 0.44 -0.70 -15.25
C LEU A 161 -0.08 -2.12 -15.25
N SER A 162 0.68 -3.02 -14.64
CA SER A 162 0.20 -4.33 -14.21
C SER A 162 0.60 -4.58 -12.77
N VAL A 163 -0.19 -5.42 -12.08
CA VAL A 163 0.06 -5.78 -10.69
C VAL A 163 0.12 -7.29 -10.55
N GLU A 164 1.14 -7.78 -9.86
CA GLU A 164 1.30 -9.19 -9.52
C GLU A 164 1.43 -9.32 -8.01
N LYS A 165 0.55 -10.15 -7.41
CA LYS A 165 0.63 -10.46 -5.97
C LYS A 165 1.70 -11.50 -5.71
N GLU A 166 2.38 -11.39 -4.59
CA GLU A 166 3.29 -12.43 -4.09
C GLU A 166 2.53 -13.41 -3.20
N ASP A 167 3.03 -14.64 -3.10
CA ASP A 167 2.48 -15.60 -2.15
C ASP A 167 2.81 -15.16 -0.72
N PRO A 168 1.81 -15.03 0.18
CA PRO A 168 2.05 -14.55 1.53
C PRO A 168 2.89 -15.55 2.32
N THR A 169 3.84 -15.03 3.10
CA THR A 169 4.66 -15.86 4.00
C THR A 169 4.15 -15.72 5.43
N VAL A 170 3.80 -16.83 6.06
CA VAL A 170 3.32 -16.86 7.45
C VAL A 170 4.37 -17.46 8.37
N LYS A 171 4.68 -16.76 9.46
CA LYS A 171 5.55 -17.23 10.54
C LYS A 171 4.80 -17.18 11.86
N THR A 172 4.89 -18.24 12.66
CA THR A 172 4.47 -18.20 14.06
C THR A 172 5.50 -17.43 14.86
N THR A 173 5.10 -16.36 15.55
CA THR A 173 5.93 -15.76 16.60
C THR A 173 5.96 -16.75 17.77
N LYS A 174 7.09 -17.45 17.93
CA LYS A 174 7.26 -18.45 19.00
C LYS A 174 7.24 -17.77 20.38
N ASP A 175 6.58 -18.43 21.33
CA ASP A 175 6.61 -18.20 22.79
C ASP A 175 8.02 -18.03 23.37
#